data_AF-A0AAU7EIZ6-F1
#
_entry.id   AF-A0AAU7EIZ6-F1
#
_cell.length_a   1.000
_cell.length_b   1.000
_cell.length_c   1.000
_cell.angle_alpha   90.00
_cell.angle_beta   90.00
_cell.angle_gamma   90.00
#
_symmetry.space_group_name_H-M   'P 1'
#
loop_
_entity.id
_entity.type
_entity.pdbx_description
1 polymer ?
#
loop_
_entity_poly.entity_id
_entity_poly.type
_entity_poly.pdbx_seq_one_letter_code
_entity_poly.pdbx_strand_id
1 'polypeptide(L)'
;MIKRFIPYLSFVLLVVACNNFGGPKKPNNLISKKMMVNILIDARLMGSATHAYKQKMQERGIEFDSYVFEKYGIDSLQFALSNSYYAYHIKDYEEIYNTISDSLEKLKTVLNERKLEEEEKQKKRVEDSINALKVKDSLDISIKKDTLTEDLLKKKIKEEEGVLINPVSHKNRRSRK
;
A
#
# COMPACT_ATOMS: atom_id res chain seq x y z
N MET A 1 -12.42 32.30 52.74
CA MET A 1 -13.80 31.92 52.36
C MET A 1 -13.91 31.27 50.98
N ILE A 2 -12.98 31.52 50.03
CA ILE A 2 -12.98 30.92 48.67
C ILE A 2 -12.91 29.38 48.65
N LYS A 3 -12.20 28.74 49.59
CA LYS A 3 -11.99 27.26 49.59
C LYS A 3 -13.29 26.43 49.64
N ARG A 4 -14.38 27.00 50.15
CA ARG A 4 -15.69 26.33 50.22
C ARG A 4 -16.46 26.36 48.90
N PHE A 5 -16.09 27.25 47.97
CA PHE A 5 -16.74 27.38 46.65
C PHE A 5 -16.09 26.53 45.56
N ILE A 6 -14.85 26.08 45.77
CA ILE A 6 -14.11 25.19 44.85
C ILE A 6 -14.89 23.90 44.49
N PRO A 7 -15.51 23.15 45.43
CA PRO A 7 -16.25 21.94 45.05
C PRO A 7 -17.51 22.25 44.22
N TYR A 8 -18.18 23.37 44.48
CA TYR A 8 -19.36 23.79 43.71
C TYR A 8 -18.99 24.23 42.29
N LEU A 9 -17.87 24.97 42.14
CA LEU A 9 -17.35 25.34 40.83
C LEU A 9 -16.92 24.12 40.02
N SER A 10 -16.26 23.15 40.67
CA SER A 10 -15.90 21.85 40.05
C SER A 10 -17.14 21.09 39.58
N PHE A 11 -18.19 21.03 40.40
CA PHE A 11 -19.45 20.38 40.04
C PHE A 11 -20.16 21.07 38.85
N VAL A 12 -20.18 22.41 38.81
CA VAL A 12 -20.73 23.16 37.67
C VAL A 12 -19.92 22.90 36.40
N LEU A 13 -18.59 22.89 36.48
CA LEU A 13 -17.73 22.52 35.35
C LEU A 13 -17.98 21.10 34.86
N LEU A 14 -18.25 20.16 35.77
CA LEU A 14 -18.53 18.76 35.45
C LEU A 14 -19.88 18.58 34.74
N VAL A 15 -20.90 19.36 35.13
CA VAL A 15 -22.20 19.37 34.43
C VAL A 15 -22.10 20.05 33.07
N VAL A 16 -21.32 21.12 32.93
CA VAL A 16 -21.11 21.81 31.65
C VAL A 16 -20.32 20.93 30.66
N ALA A 17 -19.36 20.14 31.14
CA ALA A 17 -18.59 19.21 30.29
C ALA A 17 -19.45 18.10 29.66
N CYS A 18 -20.58 17.73 30.28
CA CYS A 18 -21.50 16.70 29.75
C CYS A 18 -22.50 17.21 28.69
N ASN A 19 -22.43 18.47 28.25
CA ASN A 19 -23.47 19.08 27.38
C ASN A 19 -23.43 18.72 25.89
N ASN A 20 -22.68 17.70 25.43
CA ASN A 20 -22.78 17.22 24.05
C ASN A 20 -23.88 16.17 23.86
N PHE A 21 -25.07 16.45 24.40
CA PHE A 21 -26.26 15.60 24.27
C PHE A 21 -26.96 15.86 22.92
N GLY A 22 -26.29 15.46 21.84
CA GLY A 22 -26.78 15.60 20.47
C GLY A 22 -25.72 15.12 19.51
N GLY A 23 -26.06 14.18 18.62
CA GLY A 23 -25.13 13.72 17.60
C GLY A 23 -24.61 14.87 16.72
N PRO A 24 -23.49 14.67 16.01
CA PRO A 24 -23.00 15.63 15.04
C PRO A 24 -24.10 15.96 14.04
N LYS A 25 -24.35 17.26 13.84
CA LYS A 25 -25.27 17.72 12.80
C LYS A 25 -24.76 17.27 11.43
N LYS A 26 -25.68 16.91 10.53
CA LYS A 26 -25.32 16.55 9.15
C LYS A 26 -24.63 17.74 8.48
N PRO A 27 -23.36 17.61 8.03
CA PRO A 27 -22.66 18.69 7.37
C PRO A 27 -23.28 18.97 5.99
N ASN A 28 -23.30 20.24 5.58
CA ASN A 28 -23.85 20.65 4.27
C ASN A 28 -23.04 20.06 3.10
N ASN A 29 -21.73 19.91 3.28
CA ASN A 29 -20.78 19.34 2.35
C ASN A 29 -20.42 17.88 2.70
N LEU A 30 -21.39 17.08 3.17
CA LEU A 30 -21.17 15.68 3.52
C LEU A 30 -20.58 14.90 2.34
N ILE A 31 -19.42 14.30 2.55
CA ILE A 31 -18.79 13.37 1.61
C ILE A 31 -19.70 12.16 1.43
N SER A 32 -20.09 11.82 0.20
CA SER A 32 -20.96 10.65 -0.04
C SER A 32 -20.33 9.34 0.45
N LYS A 33 -21.13 8.35 0.86
CA LYS A 33 -20.64 7.03 1.32
C LYS A 33 -19.65 6.40 0.33
N LYS A 34 -20.00 6.38 -0.96
CA LYS A 34 -19.15 5.84 -2.02
C LYS A 34 -17.80 6.56 -2.12
N MET A 35 -17.81 7.89 -2.01
CA MET A 35 -16.59 8.69 -2.04
C MET A 35 -15.76 8.47 -0.76
N MET A 36 -16.40 8.36 0.41
CA MET A 36 -15.75 8.05 1.68
C MET A 36 -15.04 6.69 1.64
N VAL A 37 -15.66 5.66 1.06
CA VAL A 37 -15.02 4.35 0.84
C VAL A 37 -13.71 4.52 0.08
N ASN A 38 -13.73 5.24 -1.05
CA ASN A 38 -12.55 5.44 -1.88
C ASN A 38 -11.46 6.25 -1.15
N ILE A 39 -11.85 7.31 -0.44
CA ILE A 39 -10.94 8.13 0.38
C ILE A 39 -10.25 7.28 1.44
N LEU A 40 -11.00 6.47 2.19
CA LEU A 40 -10.46 5.66 3.27
C LEU A 40 -9.55 4.54 2.76
N ILE A 41 -9.87 3.93 1.61
CA ILE A 41 -8.98 2.97 0.94
C ILE A 41 -7.65 3.66 0.58
N ASP A 42 -7.70 4.79 -0.12
CA ASP A 42 -6.49 5.49 -0.54
C ASP A 42 -5.67 6.00 0.65
N ALA A 43 -6.32 6.57 1.67
CA ALA A 43 -5.68 7.00 2.90
C ALA A 43 -4.97 5.84 3.60
N ARG A 44 -5.57 4.64 3.61
CA ARG A 44 -4.95 3.46 4.22
C ARG A 44 -3.81 2.90 3.39
N LEU A 45 -3.92 2.92 2.06
CA LEU A 45 -2.84 2.54 1.15
C LEU A 45 -1.65 3.50 1.27
N MET A 46 -1.89 4.81 1.31
CA MET A 46 -0.88 5.82 1.59
C MET A 46 -0.29 5.61 2.99
N GLY A 47 -1.10 5.46 4.03
CA GLY A 47 -0.62 5.19 5.39
C GLY A 47 0.30 3.97 5.50
N SER A 48 0.13 2.99 4.61
CA SER A 48 0.91 1.74 4.55
C SER A 48 2.14 1.82 3.63
N ALA A 49 2.35 2.94 2.92
CA ALA A 49 3.49 3.12 2.03
C ALA A 49 4.82 3.20 2.81
N THR A 50 5.84 2.51 2.32
CA THR A 50 7.18 2.55 2.93
C THR A 50 7.86 3.90 2.66
N HIS A 51 8.84 4.25 3.50
CA HIS A 51 9.58 5.51 3.35
C HIS A 51 10.18 5.70 1.94
N ALA A 52 10.73 4.65 1.34
CA ALA A 52 11.28 4.69 -0.02
C ALA A 52 10.22 5.07 -1.07
N TYR A 53 8.97 4.63 -0.92
CA TYR A 53 7.89 5.06 -1.81
C TYR A 53 7.45 6.49 -1.54
N LYS A 54 7.38 6.91 -0.27
CA LYS A 54 7.07 8.30 0.09
C LYS A 54 8.10 9.27 -0.52
N GLN A 55 9.38 8.97 -0.39
CA GLN A 55 10.47 9.75 -0.97
C GLN A 55 10.35 9.84 -2.50
N LYS A 56 10.13 8.70 -3.19
CA LYS A 56 9.94 8.69 -4.65
C LYS A 56 8.73 9.51 -5.11
N MET A 57 7.68 9.61 -4.30
CA MET A 57 6.52 10.47 -4.59
C MET A 57 6.88 11.94 -4.44
N GLN A 58 7.57 12.31 -3.37
CA GLN A 58 8.05 13.67 -3.13
C GLN A 58 9.02 14.15 -4.21
N GLU A 59 9.94 13.28 -4.66
CA GLU A 59 10.86 13.57 -5.79
C GLU A 59 10.12 13.87 -7.10
N ARG A 60 8.88 13.40 -7.24
CA ARG A 60 7.99 13.67 -8.38
C ARG A 60 7.07 14.87 -8.14
N GLY A 61 7.27 15.61 -7.05
CA GLY A 61 6.47 16.78 -6.68
C GLY A 61 5.11 16.44 -6.09
N ILE A 62 4.91 15.20 -5.60
CA ILE A 62 3.66 14.80 -4.95
C ILE A 62 3.79 15.00 -3.44
N GLU A 63 2.97 15.88 -2.88
CA GLU A 63 2.84 16.09 -1.44
C GLU A 63 2.11 14.89 -0.80
N PHE A 64 2.83 14.12 0.00
CA PHE A 64 2.31 12.86 0.53
C PHE A 64 1.12 13.05 1.49
N ASP A 65 1.19 14.08 2.34
CA ASP A 65 0.22 14.31 3.40
C ASP A 65 -1.09 14.93 2.89
N SER A 66 -1.04 15.69 1.79
CA SER A 66 -2.22 16.31 1.16
C SER A 66 -2.78 15.50 -0.01
N TYR A 67 -2.05 14.52 -0.54
CA TYR A 67 -2.39 13.79 -1.76
C TYR A 67 -3.85 13.29 -1.79
N VAL A 68 -4.33 12.70 -0.70
CA VAL A 68 -5.70 12.18 -0.65
C VAL A 68 -6.71 13.31 -0.73
N PHE A 69 -6.49 14.41 0.00
CA PHE A 69 -7.38 15.56 -0.02
C PHE A 69 -7.44 16.21 -1.41
N GLU A 70 -6.27 16.41 -2.05
CA GLU A 70 -6.16 16.95 -3.40
C GLU A 70 -6.82 16.05 -4.45
N LYS A 71 -6.58 14.74 -4.40
CA LYS A 71 -7.16 13.75 -5.34
C LYS A 71 -8.68 13.79 -5.35
N TYR A 72 -9.30 14.01 -4.19
CA TYR A 72 -10.75 14.02 -4.03
C TYR A 72 -11.37 15.42 -4.01
N GLY A 73 -10.56 16.49 -4.05
CA GLY A 73 -11.04 17.87 -4.00
C GLY A 73 -11.78 18.19 -2.70
N ILE A 74 -11.32 17.63 -1.58
CA ILE A 74 -11.90 17.84 -0.25
C ILE A 74 -10.89 18.52 0.66
N ASP A 75 -11.38 19.20 1.70
CA ASP A 75 -10.54 19.74 2.76
C ASP A 75 -10.54 18.84 4.01
N SER A 76 -9.59 19.09 4.92
CA SER A 76 -9.43 18.31 6.15
C SER A 76 -10.61 18.46 7.12
N LEU A 77 -11.28 19.63 7.11
CA LEU A 77 -12.43 19.92 7.96
C LEU A 77 -13.68 19.18 7.44
N GLN A 78 -13.92 19.20 6.14
CA GLN A 78 -14.97 18.45 5.46
C GLN A 78 -14.83 16.95 5.72
N PHE A 79 -13.61 16.41 5.63
CA PHE A 79 -13.33 15.04 6.00
C PHE A 79 -13.65 14.78 7.47
N ALA A 80 -13.14 15.58 8.40
CA ALA A 80 -13.36 15.39 9.83
C ALA A 80 -14.85 15.44 10.22
N LEU A 81 -15.61 16.39 9.67
CA LEU A 81 -17.05 16.52 9.90
C LEU A 81 -17.82 15.35 9.30
N SER A 82 -17.49 14.93 8.07
CA SER A 82 -18.14 13.78 7.43
C SER A 82 -17.82 12.48 8.17
N ASN A 83 -16.58 12.29 8.60
CA ASN A 83 -16.14 11.13 9.37
C ASN A 83 -16.85 11.09 10.73
N SER A 84 -16.95 12.22 11.43
CA SER A 84 -17.70 12.33 12.69
C SER A 84 -19.18 11.99 12.51
N TYR A 85 -19.80 12.51 11.44
CA TYR A 85 -21.20 12.20 11.09
C TYR A 85 -21.42 10.69 10.90
N TYR A 86 -20.58 10.04 10.11
CA TYR A 86 -20.70 8.60 9.90
C TYR A 86 -20.37 7.79 11.15
N ALA A 87 -19.35 8.16 11.92
CA ALA A 87 -18.99 7.46 13.16
C ALA A 87 -20.12 7.46 14.20
N TYR A 88 -20.97 8.50 14.21
CA TYR A 88 -22.18 8.52 15.02
C TYR A 88 -23.30 7.63 14.46
N HIS A 89 -23.41 7.54 13.14
CA HIS A 89 -24.38 6.69 12.44
C HIS A 89 -23.80 5.30 12.14
N ILE A 90 -23.75 4.46 13.18
CA ILE A 90 -23.08 3.15 13.17
C ILE A 90 -23.42 2.29 11.94
N LYS A 91 -24.70 2.18 11.56
CA LYS A 91 -25.14 1.37 10.40
C LYS A 91 -24.52 1.86 9.08
N ASP A 92 -24.44 3.18 8.90
CA ASP A 92 -23.86 3.78 7.70
C ASP A 92 -22.35 3.56 7.66
N TYR A 93 -21.69 3.64 8.83
CA TYR A 93 -20.25 3.42 8.95
C TYR A 93 -19.88 1.96 8.74
N GLU A 94 -20.68 1.04 9.28
CA GLU A 94 -20.54 -0.40 9.05
C GLU A 94 -20.62 -0.72 7.56
N GLU A 95 -21.60 -0.18 6.83
CA GLU A 95 -21.71 -0.36 5.38
C GLU A 95 -20.45 0.14 4.63
N ILE A 96 -19.91 1.29 5.04
CA ILE A 96 -18.66 1.83 4.49
C ILE A 96 -17.50 0.85 4.72
N TYR A 97 -17.29 0.37 5.96
CA TYR A 97 -16.19 -0.52 6.29
C TYR A 97 -16.32 -1.93 5.70
N ASN A 98 -17.53 -2.45 5.57
CA ASN A 98 -17.80 -3.70 4.86
C ASN A 98 -17.41 -3.56 3.40
N THR A 99 -17.83 -2.48 2.74
CA THR A 99 -17.46 -2.20 1.34
C THR A 99 -15.95 -2.04 1.16
N ILE A 100 -15.27 -1.38 2.10
CA ILE A 100 -13.80 -1.26 2.11
C ILE A 100 -13.16 -2.64 2.18
N SER A 101 -13.61 -3.49 3.11
CA SER A 101 -13.08 -4.83 3.32
C SER A 101 -13.24 -5.70 2.07
N ASP A 102 -14.44 -5.72 1.50
CA ASP A 102 -14.75 -6.44 0.25
C ASP A 102 -13.87 -5.97 -0.92
N SER A 103 -13.67 -4.66 -1.04
CA SER A 103 -12.87 -4.05 -2.11
C SER A 103 -11.39 -4.41 -1.97
N LEU A 104 -10.85 -4.38 -0.76
CA LEU A 104 -9.46 -4.76 -0.47
C LEU A 104 -9.23 -6.26 -0.64
N GLU A 105 -10.20 -7.10 -0.29
CA GLU A 105 -10.12 -8.55 -0.52
C GLU A 105 -10.08 -8.86 -2.02
N LYS A 106 -10.99 -8.28 -2.81
CA LYS A 106 -10.97 -8.40 -4.27
C LYS A 106 -9.67 -7.89 -4.89
N LEU A 107 -9.14 -6.78 -4.40
CA LEU A 107 -7.86 -6.26 -4.86
C LEU A 107 -6.72 -7.25 -4.55
N LYS A 108 -6.72 -7.84 -3.36
CA LYS A 108 -5.73 -8.83 -2.95
C LYS A 108 -5.77 -10.08 -3.82
N THR A 109 -6.96 -10.63 -4.11
CA THR A 109 -7.08 -11.82 -4.97
C THR A 109 -6.54 -11.54 -6.37
N VAL A 110 -6.97 -10.43 -6.99
CA VAL A 110 -6.50 -10.01 -8.32
C VAL A 110 -4.98 -9.82 -8.36
N LEU A 111 -4.38 -9.23 -7.31
CA LEU A 111 -2.93 -9.05 -7.25
C LEU A 111 -2.19 -10.37 -7.07
N ASN A 112 -2.73 -11.31 -6.30
CA ASN A 112 -2.12 -12.62 -6.12
C ASN A 112 -2.19 -13.48 -7.38
N GLU A 113 -3.32 -13.47 -8.08
CA GLU A 113 -3.49 -14.16 -9.38
C GLU A 113 -2.46 -13.65 -10.39
N ARG A 114 -2.31 -12.32 -10.52
CA ARG A 114 -1.29 -11.73 -11.41
C ARG A 114 0.13 -12.14 -11.05
N LYS A 115 0.47 -12.18 -9.75
CA LYS A 115 1.80 -12.63 -9.31
C LYS A 115 2.06 -14.08 -9.71
N LEU A 116 1.09 -14.97 -9.53
CA LEU A 116 1.21 -16.37 -9.93
C LEU A 116 1.41 -16.49 -11.45
N GLU A 117 0.62 -15.78 -12.25
CA GLU A 117 0.79 -15.76 -13.71
C GLU A 117 2.18 -15.25 -14.13
N GLU A 118 2.68 -14.20 -13.48
CA GLU A 118 4.01 -13.65 -13.75
C GLU A 118 5.09 -14.67 -13.39
N GLU A 119 5.01 -15.30 -12.22
CA GLU A 119 5.93 -16.35 -11.79
C GLU A 119 5.94 -17.55 -12.74
N GLU A 120 4.77 -18.01 -13.19
CA GLU A 120 4.66 -19.09 -14.19
C GLU A 120 5.29 -18.69 -15.52
N LYS A 121 5.04 -17.47 -15.99
CA LYS A 121 5.67 -16.93 -17.22
C LYS A 121 7.18 -16.86 -17.07
N GLN A 122 7.70 -16.47 -15.90
CA GLN A 122 9.15 -16.45 -15.66
C GLN A 122 9.74 -17.87 -15.63
N LYS A 123 9.09 -18.82 -14.94
CA LYS A 123 9.53 -20.23 -14.91
C LYS A 123 9.62 -20.83 -16.30
N LYS A 124 8.60 -20.62 -17.14
CA LYS A 124 8.60 -21.06 -18.55
C LYS A 124 9.75 -20.43 -19.34
N ARG A 125 9.98 -19.11 -19.21
CA ARG A 125 11.10 -18.43 -19.88
C ARG A 125 12.47 -18.97 -19.47
N VAL A 126 12.66 -19.27 -18.19
CA VAL A 126 13.89 -19.86 -17.68
C VAL A 126 14.06 -21.28 -18.23
N GLU A 127 13.01 -22.09 -18.23
CA GLU A 127 13.03 -23.44 -18.79
C GLU A 127 13.36 -23.45 -20.29
N ASP A 128 12.71 -22.61 -21.08
CA ASP A 128 12.98 -22.45 -22.51
C ASP A 128 14.45 -22.04 -22.76
N SER A 129 14.97 -21.13 -21.93
CA SER A 129 16.37 -20.70 -22.02
C SER A 129 17.34 -21.83 -21.69
N ILE A 130 17.06 -22.65 -20.67
CA ILE A 130 17.87 -23.82 -20.30
C ILE A 130 17.83 -24.88 -21.40
N ASN A 131 16.65 -25.16 -21.95
CA ASN A 131 16.49 -26.16 -23.01
C ASN A 131 17.18 -25.73 -24.31
N ALA A 132 17.10 -24.44 -24.67
CA ALA A 132 17.84 -23.90 -25.82
C ALA A 132 19.37 -24.02 -25.68
N LEU A 133 19.90 -23.93 -24.45
CA LEU A 133 21.32 -24.18 -24.18
C LEU A 133 21.68 -25.66 -24.30
N LYS A 134 20.83 -26.58 -23.78
CA LYS A 134 21.05 -28.03 -23.88
C LYS A 134 21.08 -28.55 -25.32
N VAL A 135 20.27 -27.97 -26.22
CA VAL A 135 20.21 -28.40 -27.64
C VAL A 135 21.44 -27.94 -28.44
N LYS A 136 22.24 -27.00 -27.92
CA LYS A 136 23.44 -26.48 -28.60
C LYS A 136 24.75 -27.20 -28.24
N ASP A 137 24.76 -28.11 -27.26
CA ASP A 137 25.92 -28.96 -27.02
C ASP A 137 25.95 -30.10 -28.04
N SER A 138 26.46 -29.79 -29.23
CA SER A 138 26.94 -30.78 -30.21
C SER A 138 28.34 -31.31 -29.86
N LEU A 139 28.79 -31.12 -28.63
CA LEU A 139 30.01 -31.71 -28.10
C LEU A 139 29.60 -32.72 -27.03
N ASP A 140 29.55 -33.98 -27.45
CA ASP A 140 29.44 -35.17 -26.61
C ASP A 140 30.69 -35.28 -25.71
N ILE A 141 30.82 -34.37 -24.75
CA ILE A 141 31.87 -34.42 -23.73
C ILE A 141 31.23 -35.08 -22.53
N SER A 142 31.59 -36.35 -22.32
CA SER A 142 31.41 -37.04 -21.06
C SER A 142 32.11 -36.27 -19.94
N ILE A 143 31.42 -35.31 -19.34
CA ILE A 143 31.92 -34.60 -18.16
C ILE A 143 31.87 -35.62 -17.01
N LYS A 144 32.99 -36.31 -16.79
CA LYS A 144 33.26 -36.93 -15.49
C LYS A 144 33.18 -35.80 -14.47
N LYS A 145 32.25 -35.96 -13.52
CA LYS A 145 32.07 -35.03 -12.40
C LYS A 145 33.34 -35.02 -11.57
N ASP A 146 34.29 -34.18 -11.94
CA ASP A 146 35.49 -34.00 -11.15
C ASP A 146 35.22 -32.97 -10.05
N THR A 147 35.91 -33.15 -8.92
CA THR A 147 35.73 -32.44 -7.65
C THR A 147 35.78 -30.91 -7.78
N LEU A 148 36.41 -30.39 -8.86
CA LEU A 148 36.50 -28.96 -9.16
C LEU A 148 35.14 -28.33 -9.53
N THR A 149 34.23 -29.11 -10.15
CA THR A 149 32.91 -28.60 -10.56
C THR A 149 31.99 -28.34 -9.36
N GLU A 150 32.09 -29.18 -8.31
CA GLU A 150 31.34 -29.02 -7.06
C GLU A 150 31.81 -27.80 -6.26
N ASP A 151 33.12 -27.53 -6.24
CA ASP A 151 33.67 -26.35 -5.57
C ASP A 151 33.30 -25.05 -6.31
N LEU A 152 33.24 -25.06 -7.64
CA LEU A 152 32.75 -23.92 -8.42
C LEU A 152 31.26 -23.66 -8.20
N LEU A 153 30.44 -24.71 -8.05
CA LEU A 153 29.01 -24.60 -7.70
C LEU A 153 28.81 -24.07 -6.28
N LYS A 154 29.55 -24.59 -5.29
CA LYS A 154 29.50 -24.08 -3.90
C LYS A 154 29.98 -22.64 -3.77
N LYS A 155 30.99 -22.24 -4.55
CA LYS A 155 31.48 -20.86 -4.57
C LYS A 155 30.44 -19.92 -5.21
N LYS A 156 29.77 -20.36 -6.28
CA LYS A 156 28.70 -19.59 -6.93
C LYS A 156 27.45 -19.43 -6.06
N ILE A 157 27.11 -20.46 -5.27
CA ILE A 157 25.96 -20.42 -4.34
C ILE A 157 26.25 -19.53 -3.12
N LYS A 158 27.51 -19.39 -2.68
CA LYS A 158 27.90 -18.50 -1.57
C LYS A 158 28.02 -17.02 -1.96
N GLU A 159 28.17 -16.69 -3.24
CA GLU A 159 28.26 -15.30 -3.72
C GLU A 159 26.90 -14.66 -4.05
N GLU A 160 25.80 -15.44 -4.08
CA GLU A 160 24.44 -14.93 -4.34
C GLU A 160 23.56 -14.75 -3.09
N GLU A 161 24.15 -14.49 -1.91
CA GLU A 161 23.41 -13.86 -0.81
C GLU A 161 23.59 -12.34 -0.86
N GLY A 162 22.72 -11.69 -1.63
CA GLY A 162 22.37 -10.28 -1.45
C GLY A 162 22.99 -9.30 -2.44
N VAL A 163 22.30 -9.06 -3.56
CA VAL A 163 22.31 -7.75 -4.23
C VAL A 163 20.91 -7.42 -4.74
N LEU A 164 20.43 -6.24 -4.34
CA LEU A 164 19.18 -5.62 -4.74
C LEU A 164 19.10 -5.46 -6.26
N ILE A 165 18.00 -5.90 -6.86
CA ILE A 165 17.71 -5.69 -8.27
C ILE A 165 17.34 -4.22 -8.48
N ASN A 166 18.16 -3.47 -9.22
CA ASN A 166 17.80 -2.15 -9.72
C ASN A 166 16.88 -2.28 -10.95
N PRO A 167 15.86 -1.41 -11.10
CA PRO A 167 14.93 -1.50 -12.22
C PRO A 167 15.62 -1.15 -13.55
N VAL A 168 15.28 -1.93 -14.58
CA VAL A 168 15.69 -1.71 -15.97
C VAL A 168 15.07 -0.41 -16.48
N SER A 169 15.90 0.64 -16.53
CA SER A 169 15.56 1.89 -17.23
C SER A 169 15.57 1.68 -18.74
N HIS A 170 14.75 2.48 -19.40
CA HIS A 170 14.26 2.33 -20.76
C HIS A 170 15.33 2.21 -21.85
N LYS A 171 15.05 1.26 -22.76
CA LYS A 171 15.59 1.22 -24.13
C LYS A 171 15.09 2.45 -24.90
N ASN A 172 15.98 3.27 -25.44
CA ASN A 172 15.66 4.05 -26.65
C ASN A 172 16.86 4.27 -27.59
N ARG A 173 16.82 3.47 -28.66
CA ARG A 173 17.06 3.77 -30.09
C ARG A 173 18.33 4.49 -30.60
N ARG A 174 18.86 3.82 -31.64
CA ARG A 174 19.46 4.32 -32.91
C ARG A 174 20.85 4.95 -32.76
N SER A 175 21.79 4.80 -33.69
CA SER A 175 21.73 4.46 -35.12
C SER A 175 23.03 3.80 -35.56
N ARG A 176 22.90 2.93 -36.56
CA ARG A 176 23.97 2.56 -37.50
C ARG A 176 24.71 3.80 -38.02
N LYS A 177 26.03 3.76 -38.00
CA LYS A 177 26.91 3.94 -39.16
C LYS A 177 28.21 3.19 -38.88
#